data_AF-A0A2N5KSE3-F1
#
_entry.id   AF-A0A2N5KSE3-F1
#
_cell.length_a   1.000
_cell.length_b   1.000
_cell.length_c   1.000
_cell.angle_alpha   90.00
_cell.angle_beta   90.00
_cell.angle_gamma   90.00
#
_symmetry.space_group_name_H-M   'P 1'
#
loop_
_entity.id
_entity.type
_entity.pdbx_description
1 polymer ?
#
loop_
_entity_poly.entity_id
_entity_poly.type
_entity_poly.pdbx_seq_one_letter_code
_entity_poly.pdbx_strand_id
1 'polypeptide(L)'
;MGCRFCGGGDGWIKTCRAPDGSRLRVCDPCYGPKASELVIVPGDRVVTARCDRCGVYANPREFAEVRPGGRHGAFSGTCGPCAGEGVGGSRTELLRNGGER
;
A
#
# COMPACT_ATOMS: atom_id res chain seq x y z
N MET A 1 -10.60 17.92 0.43
CA MET A 1 -11.60 16.83 0.54
C MET A 1 -11.17 15.91 1.66
N GLY A 2 -11.80 16.05 2.81
CA GLY A 2 -11.44 15.34 4.04
C GLY A 2 -12.17 14.02 4.25
N CYS A 3 -11.83 13.37 5.36
CA CYS A 3 -12.54 12.24 5.95
C CYS A 3 -14.02 12.59 6.15
N ARG A 4 -14.90 11.65 5.79
CA ARG A 4 -16.35 11.77 5.92
C ARG A 4 -16.80 11.99 7.36
N PHE A 5 -16.04 11.47 8.33
CA PHE A 5 -16.41 11.44 9.74
C PHE A 5 -15.85 12.63 10.53
N CYS A 6 -14.55 12.94 10.40
CA CYS A 6 -13.95 14.04 11.14
C CYS A 6 -13.83 15.35 10.33
N GLY A 7 -14.18 15.35 9.04
CA GLY A 7 -14.09 16.52 8.16
C GLY A 7 -12.66 16.94 7.78
N GLY A 8 -11.67 16.61 8.62
CA GLY A 8 -10.25 16.79 8.37
C GLY A 8 -9.66 15.62 7.59
N GLY A 9 -8.48 15.16 7.98
CA GLY A 9 -7.85 14.01 7.36
C GLY A 9 -6.39 14.03 7.74
N ASP A 10 -5.90 12.91 8.23
CA ASP A 10 -4.48 12.66 8.16
C ASP A 10 -4.11 12.45 6.67
N GLY A 11 -2.82 12.43 6.33
CA GLY A 11 -2.38 12.10 4.97
C GLY A 11 -2.81 10.69 4.49
N TRP A 12 -3.61 9.97 5.28
CA TRP A 12 -3.93 8.54 5.21
C TRP A 12 -5.43 8.31 5.04
N ILE A 13 -6.04 8.99 4.07
CA ILE A 13 -7.44 8.73 3.73
C ILE A 13 -7.57 7.38 2.99
N LYS A 14 -8.56 6.57 3.35
CA LYS A 14 -8.91 5.31 2.70
C LYS A 14 -10.21 5.49 1.95
N THR A 15 -10.38 4.82 0.81
CA THR A 15 -11.70 4.71 0.19
C THR A 15 -12.36 3.45 0.73
N CYS A 16 -13.48 3.63 1.43
CA CYS A 16 -14.24 2.54 2.02
C CYS A 16 -15.60 2.43 1.34
N ARG A 17 -16.11 1.21 1.20
CA ARG A 17 -17.49 0.93 0.86
C ARG A 17 -18.25 0.65 2.15
N ALA A 18 -19.31 1.42 2.38
CA ALA A 18 -20.24 1.21 3.49
C ALA A 18 -21.30 0.15 3.15
N PRO A 19 -22.03 -0.38 4.14
CA PRO A 19 -23.04 -1.43 3.94
C PRO A 19 -24.18 -1.02 2.97
N ASP A 20 -24.47 0.27 2.91
CA ASP A 20 -25.42 0.89 1.96
C ASP A 20 -24.89 0.96 0.52
N GLY A 21 -23.66 0.51 0.28
CA GLY A 21 -22.98 0.55 -1.01
C GLY A 21 -22.28 1.86 -1.32
N SER A 22 -22.39 2.88 -0.47
CA SER A 22 -21.78 4.19 -0.66
C SER A 22 -20.26 4.14 -0.53
N ARG A 23 -19.57 4.96 -1.34
CA ARG A 23 -18.11 5.14 -1.24
C ARG A 23 -17.78 6.33 -0.35
N LEU A 24 -17.06 6.06 0.73
CA LEU A 24 -16.67 7.03 1.75
C LEU A 24 -15.15 7.20 1.77
N ARG A 25 -14.70 8.42 2.09
CA ARG A 25 -13.30 8.71 2.39
C ARG A 25 -13.11 8.71 3.89
N VAL A 26 -12.20 7.90 4.43
CA VAL A 26 -12.09 7.67 5.87
C VAL A 26 -10.62 7.70 6.29
N CYS A 27 -10.23 8.58 7.21
CA CYS A 27 -8.88 8.59 7.77
C CYS A 27 -8.62 7.36 8.66
N ASP A 28 -7.35 7.04 8.92
CA ASP A 28 -6.97 5.87 9.72
C ASP A 28 -7.61 5.85 11.13
N PRO A 29 -7.60 6.96 11.91
CA PRO A 29 -8.22 7.00 13.23
C PRO A 29 -9.72 6.75 13.19
N CYS A 30 -10.41 7.19 12.14
CA CYS A 30 -11.85 6.97 11.99
C CYS A 30 -12.17 5.58 11.44
N TYR A 31 -11.22 4.92 10.77
CA TYR A 31 -11.41 3.57 10.23
C TYR A 31 -11.36 2.51 11.33
N GLY A 32 -10.41 2.60 12.28
CA GLY A 32 -10.24 1.62 13.37
C GLY A 32 -11.55 1.17 14.04
N PRO A 33 -12.38 2.10 14.58
CA PRO A 33 -13.64 1.73 15.22
C PRO A 33 -14.75 1.25 14.26
N LYS A 34 -14.54 1.34 12.94
CA LYS A 34 -15.53 1.01 11.89
C LYS A 34 -15.04 -0.10 10.97
N ALA A 35 -13.92 -0.75 11.30
CA ALA A 35 -13.28 -1.75 10.45
C ALA A 35 -14.16 -2.99 10.20
N SER A 36 -15.12 -3.27 11.08
CA SER A 36 -16.10 -4.36 10.92
C SER A 36 -17.23 -4.02 9.94
N GLU A 37 -17.49 -2.75 9.69
CA GLU A 37 -18.62 -2.28 8.87
C GLU A 37 -18.16 -1.75 7.50
N LEU A 38 -16.90 -1.33 7.41
CA LEU A 38 -16.34 -0.67 6.24
C LEU A 38 -15.35 -1.58 5.52
N VAL A 39 -15.59 -1.79 4.22
CA VAL A 39 -14.68 -2.54 3.37
C VAL A 39 -13.78 -1.56 2.62
N ILE A 40 -12.46 -1.65 2.79
CA ILE A 40 -11.52 -0.83 2.02
C ILE A 40 -11.55 -1.29 0.55
N VAL A 41 -11.81 -0.35 -0.35
CA VAL A 41 -11.89 -0.59 -1.81
C VAL A 41 -10.93 0.33 -2.56
N PRO A 42 -10.46 -0.06 -3.76
CA PRO A 42 -9.68 0.83 -4.60
C PRO A 42 -10.48 2.08 -4.98
N GLY A 43 -9.89 3.27 -4.75
CA GLY A 43 -10.50 4.56 -5.11
C GLY A 43 -9.60 5.38 -6.04
N ASP A 44 -10.17 6.42 -6.67
CA ASP A 44 -9.49 7.26 -7.66
C ASP A 44 -8.31 8.09 -7.13
N ARG A 45 -8.22 8.35 -5.82
CA ARG A 45 -7.27 9.33 -5.27
C ARG A 45 -6.48 8.91 -4.05
N VAL A 46 -6.66 7.70 -3.49
CA VAL A 46 -6.00 7.39 -2.22
C VAL A 46 -5.40 6.00 -2.08
N VAL A 47 -4.10 6.05 -1.76
CA VAL A 47 -3.05 5.05 -1.64
C VAL A 47 -3.18 4.29 -0.32
N THR A 48 -3.30 2.96 -0.37
CA THR A 48 -3.39 2.12 0.84
C THR A 48 -2.79 0.73 0.66
N ALA A 49 -1.82 0.54 -0.25
CA ALA A 49 -1.03 -0.70 -0.31
C ALA A 49 0.38 -0.50 0.27
N ARG A 50 0.80 -1.34 1.21
CA ARG A 50 2.16 -1.37 1.76
C ARG A 50 2.99 -2.43 1.06
N CYS A 51 4.19 -2.06 0.61
CA CYS A 51 5.15 -3.02 0.11
C CYS A 51 5.77 -3.83 1.25
N ASP A 52 5.71 -5.15 1.18
CA ASP A 52 6.30 -6.05 2.18
C ASP A 52 7.83 -6.04 2.14
N ARG A 53 8.43 -5.62 1.01
CA ARG A 53 9.88 -5.54 0.81
C ARG A 53 10.49 -4.20 1.23
N CYS A 54 9.98 -3.08 0.70
CA CYS A 54 10.55 -1.76 0.96
C CYS A 54 9.77 -0.96 2.01
N GLY A 55 8.60 -1.43 2.46
CA GLY A 55 7.76 -0.74 3.42
C GLY A 55 7.06 0.51 2.88
N VAL A 56 7.29 0.89 1.62
CA VAL A 56 6.68 2.06 0.98
C VAL A 56 5.19 1.82 0.78
N TYR A 57 4.40 2.87 0.99
CA TYR A 57 2.97 2.88 0.72
C TYR A 57 2.72 3.52 -0.65
N ALA A 58 2.02 2.80 -1.53
CA ALA A 58 1.67 3.27 -2.88
C ALA A 58 0.26 2.78 -3.28
N ASN A 59 -0.23 3.22 -4.44
CA ASN A 59 -1.56 2.84 -4.88
C ASN A 59 -1.59 1.32 -5.09
N PRO A 60 -2.59 0.57 -4.57
CA PRO A 60 -2.73 -0.86 -4.84
C PRO A 60 -2.67 -1.23 -6.33
N ARG A 61 -3.04 -0.32 -7.24
CA ARG A 61 -2.91 -0.51 -8.70
C ARG A 61 -1.47 -0.48 -9.22
N GLU A 62 -0.55 0.09 -8.47
CA GLU A 62 0.89 0.16 -8.80
C GLU A 62 1.66 -1.05 -8.24
N PHE A 63 0.97 -1.97 -7.58
CA PHE A 63 1.54 -3.21 -7.05
C PHE A 63 1.41 -4.32 -8.09
N ALA A 64 2.48 -5.11 -8.23
CA ALA A 64 2.47 -6.29 -9.09
C ALA A 64 1.60 -7.40 -8.49
N GLU A 65 1.61 -7.51 -7.16
CA GLU A 65 0.74 -8.40 -6.39
C GLU A 65 0.22 -7.66 -5.16
N VAL A 66 -1.07 -7.79 -4.89
CA VAL A 66 -1.73 -7.13 -3.76
C VAL A 66 -2.70 -8.08 -3.05
N ARG A 67 -2.65 -8.11 -1.73
CA ARG A 67 -3.50 -8.91 -0.85
C ARG A 67 -4.24 -7.98 0.12
N PRO A 68 -5.56 -8.14 0.29
CA PRO A 68 -6.32 -7.42 1.31
C PRO A 68 -5.96 -7.90 2.72
N GLY A 69 -6.08 -7.03 3.73
CA GLY A 69 -5.99 -7.44 5.14
C GLY A 69 -4.60 -7.41 5.78
N GLY A 70 -3.68 -6.59 5.25
CA GLY A 70 -2.38 -6.32 5.86
C GLY A 70 -2.46 -5.50 7.16
N ARG A 71 -1.36 -4.86 7.55
CA ARG A 71 -1.28 -4.08 8.82
C ARG A 71 -2.38 -3.00 8.85
N HIS A 72 -3.22 -3.04 9.89
CA HIS A 72 -4.37 -2.14 10.08
C HIS A 72 -5.43 -2.23 8.95
N GLY A 73 -5.53 -3.39 8.28
CA GLY A 73 -6.48 -3.61 7.20
C GLY A 73 -6.07 -3.01 5.85
N ALA A 74 -4.90 -2.37 5.77
CA ALA A 74 -4.35 -1.87 4.51
C ALA A 74 -4.07 -3.04 3.54
N PHE A 75 -4.10 -2.77 2.24
CA PHE A 75 -3.60 -3.73 1.26
C PHE A 75 -2.09 -3.92 1.49
N SER A 76 -1.57 -5.12 1.25
CA SER A 76 -0.14 -5.40 1.33
C SER A 76 0.31 -6.25 0.15
N GLY A 77 1.56 -6.13 -0.27
CA GLY A 77 2.10 -6.94 -1.35
C GLY A 77 3.44 -6.43 -1.86
N THR A 78 3.71 -6.58 -3.14
CA THR A 78 4.99 -6.16 -3.75
C THR A 78 4.74 -5.04 -4.76
N CYS A 79 5.38 -3.88 -4.54
CA CYS A 79 5.29 -2.78 -5.49
C CYS A 79 6.00 -3.11 -6.82
N GLY A 80 5.57 -2.48 -7.92
CA GLY A 80 6.17 -2.66 -9.25
C GLY A 80 7.71 -2.59 -9.28
N PRO A 81 8.35 -1.61 -8.62
CA PRO A 81 9.81 -1.57 -8.51
C PRO A 81 10.40 -2.82 -7.84
N CYS A 82 9.89 -3.23 -6.67
CA CYS A 82 10.40 -4.42 -5.97
C CYS A 82 10.12 -5.73 -6.70
N ALA A 83 9.09 -5.76 -7.56
CA ALA A 83 8.77 -6.89 -8.42
C ALA A 83 9.67 -6.92 -9.68
N GLY A 84 10.02 -5.76 -10.24
CA GLY A 84 10.95 -5.61 -11.35
C GLY A 84 12.41 -5.94 -10.98
N GLU A 85 12.79 -5.72 -9.72
CA GLU A 85 14.09 -6.16 -9.15
C GLU A 85 14.20 -7.70 -9.03
N GLY A 86 13.18 -8.45 -9.50
CA GLY A 86 13.17 -9.91 -9.61
C GLY A 86 13.91 -10.48 -10.83
N VAL A 87 14.49 -9.66 -11.71
CA VAL A 87 15.51 -10.09 -12.69
C VAL A 87 16.70 -9.12 -12.61
N GLY A 88 17.56 -9.36 -11.63
CA GLY A 88 18.77 -8.56 -11.47
C GLY A 88 19.47 -8.82 -10.15
N GLY A 89 20.00 -10.04 -9.94
CA GLY A 89 21.27 -10.11 -9.23
C GLY A 89 22.24 -9.11 -9.89
N SER A 90 23.02 -8.31 -9.19
CA SER A 90 23.80 -8.68 -8.03
C SER A 90 24.31 -7.42 -7.34
N ARG A 91 23.99 -7.24 -6.05
CA ARG A 91 25.03 -6.81 -5.11
C ARG A 91 25.72 -8.08 -4.66
N THR A 92 26.94 -8.30 -5.15
CA THR A 92 28.04 -9.13 -4.62
C THR A 92 28.74 -9.89 -5.76
N GLU A 93 29.58 -9.20 -6.54
CA GLU A 93 30.85 -9.75 -7.06
C GLU A 93 31.72 -8.59 -7.60
N LEU A 94 32.24 -7.75 -6.70
CA LEU A 94 33.30 -6.76 -7.02
C LEU A 94 34.60 -7.12 -6.29
N LEU A 95 34.79 -8.40 -6.00
CA LEU A 95 36.03 -8.93 -5.45
C LEU A 95 36.56 -9.98 -6.43
N ARG A 96 37.80 -9.73 -6.89
CA ARG A 96 38.73 -10.66 -7.55
C ARG A 96 38.60 -10.76 -9.07
N ASN A 97 39.13 -9.76 -9.79
CA ASN A 97 39.97 -10.06 -10.96
C ASN A 97 40.95 -8.89 -11.22
N GLY A 98 42.22 -9.21 -11.08
CA GLY A 98 43.38 -8.32 -11.19
C GLY A 98 44.52 -9.05 -10.47
N GLY A 99 45.00 -10.18 -10.96
CA GLY A 99 45.43 -10.38 -12.34
C GLY A 99 46.94 -10.15 -12.37
N GLU A 100 47.66 -11.19 -12.00
CA GLU A 100 49.06 -11.46 -12.28
C GLU A 100 49.57 -10.88 -13.61
N ARG A 101 50.71 -10.14 -13.54
CA ARG A 101 51.89 -10.28 -14.40
C ARG A 101 53.04 -9.43 -13.88
#